data_AF-I6ZTJ4-F1
#
_entry.id   AF-I6ZTJ4-F1
#
_cell.length_a   1.000
_cell.length_b   1.000
_cell.length_c   1.000
_cell.angle_alpha   90.00
_cell.angle_beta   90.00
_cell.angle_gamma   90.00
#
_symmetry.space_group_name_H-M   'P 1'
#
loop_
_entity.id
_entity.type
_entity.pdbx_description
1 polymer ?
#
loop_
_entity_poly.entity_id
_entity_poly.type
_entity_poly.pdbx_seq_one_letter_code
_entity_poly.pdbx_strand_id
1 'polypeptide(L)'
;MKSYMKDGLRIGFTKEASTDNIETISLEIARKFELLSGICDNRSLSEFPVSIIKEVVGLCNDLKDLTPHYGMPDEYVNYVRENRDVLGYFERSESDVKSEETRIINKRKTFDAFRSMVEKIGEI
;
A
#
# COMPACT_ATOMS: atom_id res chain seq x y z
N MET A 1 19.03 3.76 8.92
CA MET A 1 17.80 3.64 9.73
C MET A 1 17.36 5.06 10.10
N LYS A 2 16.39 5.64 9.39
CA LYS A 2 15.88 6.99 9.71
C LYS A 2 14.62 6.80 10.55
N SER A 3 14.67 7.17 11.82
CA SER A 3 13.49 7.21 12.70
C SER A 3 13.05 8.64 12.86
N TYR A 4 11.78 8.94 12.56
CA TYR A 4 11.15 10.14 13.07
C TYR A 4 10.70 9.85 14.50
N MET A 5 11.23 10.61 15.47
CA MET A 5 10.74 10.62 16.84
C MET A 5 9.83 11.84 17.02
N LYS A 6 8.56 11.59 17.33
CA LYS A 6 7.67 12.57 17.95
C LYS A 6 6.86 11.83 19.01
N ASP A 7 6.91 12.32 20.25
CA ASP A 7 6.12 11.87 21.40
C ASP A 7 6.22 10.37 21.76
N GLY A 8 7.43 9.79 21.67
CA GLY A 8 7.74 8.48 22.28
C GLY A 8 7.20 7.24 21.55
N LEU A 9 6.42 7.39 20.48
CA LEU A 9 5.99 6.30 19.61
C LEU A 9 7.06 6.02 18.55
N ARG A 10 7.75 4.88 18.70
CA ARG A 10 8.73 4.40 17.72
C ARG A 10 7.98 3.65 16.62
N ILE A 11 7.59 4.35 15.56
CA ILE A 11 7.11 3.70 14.33
C ILE A 11 8.33 3.00 13.70
N GLY A 12 8.47 1.71 13.98
CA GLY A 12 9.43 0.87 13.29
C GLY A 12 8.88 0.54 11.92
N PHE A 13 9.35 1.22 10.88
CA PHE A 13 9.20 0.70 9.52
C PHE A 13 9.97 -0.62 9.47
N THR A 14 9.23 -1.74 9.50
CA THR A 14 9.79 -3.07 9.23
C THR A 14 10.54 -2.98 7.90
N LYS A 15 11.83 -3.39 7.93
CA LYS A 15 12.79 -3.39 6.81
C LYS A 15 12.09 -3.23 5.45
N GLU A 16 12.24 -2.08 4.81
CA GLU A 16 11.88 -1.88 3.41
C GLU A 16 12.55 -3.00 2.60
N ALA A 17 11.79 -4.02 2.23
CA ALA A 17 12.23 -4.93 1.19
C ALA A 17 12.20 -4.09 -0.09
N SER A 18 13.33 -4.00 -0.79
CA SER A 18 13.39 -3.31 -2.09
C SER A 18 12.35 -3.93 -3.01
N THR A 19 11.42 -3.09 -3.48
CA THR A 19 10.40 -3.44 -4.47
C THR A 19 10.88 -3.18 -5.91
N ASP A 20 12.11 -2.70 -6.08
CA ASP A 20 12.65 -2.24 -7.38
C ASP A 20 12.63 -3.35 -8.43
N ASN A 21 12.94 -4.58 -8.03
CA ASN A 21 12.91 -5.74 -8.94
C ASN A 21 11.48 -6.10 -9.37
N ILE A 22 10.51 -5.99 -8.45
CA ILE A 22 9.09 -6.27 -8.70
C ILE A 22 8.52 -5.23 -9.68
N GLU A 23 8.85 -3.97 -9.44
CA GLU A 23 8.46 -2.86 -10.32
C GLU A 23 9.08 -3.01 -11.71
N THR A 24 10.38 -3.31 -11.78
CA THR A 24 11.09 -3.51 -13.06
C THR A 24 10.48 -4.63 -13.88
N ILE A 25 10.21 -5.79 -13.27
CA ILE A 25 9.58 -6.93 -13.95
C ILE A 25 8.16 -6.59 -14.40
N SER A 26 7.37 -5.91 -13.57
CA SER A 26 6.00 -5.51 -13.91
C SER A 26 5.97 -4.55 -15.10
N LEU A 27 6.89 -3.59 -15.16
CA LEU A 27 7.05 -2.67 -16.29
C LEU A 27 7.48 -3.40 -17.57
N GLU A 28 8.38 -4.37 -17.47
CA GLU A 28 8.82 -5.16 -18.61
C GLU A 28 7.68 -6.04 -19.16
N ILE A 29 6.87 -6.64 -18.29
CA ILE A 29 5.65 -7.36 -18.69
C ILE A 29 4.70 -6.42 -19.45
N ALA A 30 4.45 -5.22 -18.93
CA ALA A 30 3.57 -4.25 -19.57
C ALA A 30 4.06 -3.86 -20.97
N ARG A 31 5.36 -3.57 -21.12
CA ARG A 31 6.00 -3.28 -22.42
C ARG A 31 5.84 -4.43 -23.42
N LYS A 32 6.01 -5.67 -22.97
CA LYS A 32 5.83 -6.84 -23.85
C LYS A 32 4.37 -7.04 -24.25
N PHE A 33 3.41 -6.72 -23.39
CA PHE A 33 1.99 -6.71 -23.78
C PHE A 33 1.67 -5.63 -24.81
N GLU A 34 2.22 -4.42 -24.68
CA GLU A 34 2.10 -3.37 -25.70
C GLU A 34 2.69 -3.82 -27.05
N LEU A 35 3.87 -4.45 -27.02
CA LEU A 35 4.50 -5.01 -28.22
C LEU A 35 3.63 -6.11 -28.86
N LEU A 36 3.07 -7.02 -28.06
CA LEU A 36 2.16 -8.07 -28.54
C LEU A 36 0.90 -7.48 -29.15
N SER A 37 0.32 -6.44 -28.55
CA SER A 37 -0.82 -5.72 -29.13
C SER A 37 -0.48 -5.20 -30.52
N GLY A 38 0.66 -4.52 -30.67
CA GLY A 38 1.11 -3.99 -31.96
C GLY A 38 1.35 -5.06 -33.03
N ILE A 39 1.87 -6.23 -32.63
CA ILE A 39 2.05 -7.38 -33.55
C ILE A 39 0.70 -7.95 -33.98
N CYS A 40 -0.23 -8.14 -33.03
CA CYS A 40 -1.57 -8.67 -33.33
C CYS A 40 -2.39 -7.74 -34.22
N ASP A 41 -2.22 -6.41 -34.06
CA ASP A 41 -2.88 -5.41 -34.91
C ASP A 41 -2.27 -5.36 -36.32
N ASN A 42 -1.02 -5.79 -36.48
CA ASN A 42 -0.33 -5.81 -37.76
C ASN A 42 -0.63 -7.08 -38.56
N ARG A 43 -1.72 -7.04 -39.35
CA ARG A 43 -2.17 -8.12 -40.24
C ARG A 43 -1.18 -8.54 -41.34
N SER A 44 -0.05 -7.86 -41.50
CA SER A 44 0.99 -8.20 -42.48
C SER A 44 2.00 -9.24 -41.98
N LEU A 45 2.06 -9.47 -40.67
CA LEU A 45 2.92 -10.49 -40.06
C LEU A 45 2.21 -11.84 -40.09
N SER A 46 2.82 -12.83 -40.75
CA SER A 46 2.29 -14.20 -40.83
C SER A 46 2.73 -15.09 -39.66
N GLU A 47 3.79 -14.70 -38.95
CA GLU A 47 4.34 -15.49 -37.84
C GLU A 47 3.73 -15.10 -36.50
N PHE A 48 3.28 -16.12 -35.77
CA PHE A 48 2.77 -15.96 -34.41
C PHE A 48 3.93 -15.70 -33.43
N PRO A 49 3.85 -14.69 -32.54
CA PRO A 49 4.97 -14.26 -31.69
C PRO A 49 5.18 -15.18 -30.46
N VAL A 50 5.46 -16.46 -30.69
CA VAL A 50 5.65 -17.48 -29.63
C VAL A 50 6.76 -17.09 -28.65
N SER A 51 7.86 -16.52 -29.13
CA SER A 51 9.01 -16.13 -28.29
C SER A 51 8.63 -15.11 -27.24
N ILE A 52 7.92 -14.04 -27.65
CA ILE A 52 7.50 -12.97 -26.76
C ILE A 52 6.52 -13.49 -25.70
N ILE A 53 5.61 -14.38 -26.08
CA ILE A 53 4.69 -15.03 -25.13
C ILE A 53 5.46 -15.85 -24.09
N LYS A 54 6.48 -16.63 -24.52
CA LYS A 54 7.33 -17.39 -23.60
C LYS A 54 8.08 -16.48 -22.63
N GLU A 55 8.58 -15.34 -23.10
CA GLU A 55 9.25 -14.35 -22.25
C GLU A 55 8.29 -13.75 -21.22
N VAL A 56 7.07 -13.38 -21.62
CA VAL A 56 6.04 -12.87 -20.70
C VAL A 56 5.71 -13.90 -19.63
N VAL A 57 5.50 -15.16 -20.01
CA VAL A 57 5.24 -16.25 -19.05
C VAL A 57 6.42 -16.44 -18.09
N GLY A 58 7.66 -16.36 -18.58
CA GLY A 58 8.86 -16.40 -17.74
C GLY A 58 8.86 -15.30 -16.70
N LEU A 59 8.66 -14.05 -17.13
CA LEU A 59 8.60 -12.89 -16.23
C LEU A 59 7.48 -12.98 -15.19
N CYS A 60 6.31 -13.53 -15.55
CA CYS A 60 5.22 -13.77 -14.61
C CYS A 60 5.58 -14.80 -13.52
N ASN A 61 6.37 -15.83 -13.88
CA ASN A 61 6.86 -16.80 -12.90
C ASN A 61 7.88 -16.15 -11.96
N ASP A 62 8.81 -15.36 -12.50
CA ASP A 62 9.80 -14.63 -11.70
C ASP A 62 9.10 -13.67 -10.71
N LEU A 63 8.04 -12.99 -11.17
CA LEU A 63 7.23 -12.12 -10.34
C LEU A 63 6.59 -12.88 -9.17
N LYS A 64 6.05 -14.07 -9.44
CA LYS A 64 5.43 -14.92 -8.40
C LYS A 64 6.41 -15.29 -7.29
N ASP A 65 7.67 -15.58 -7.64
CA ASP A 65 8.70 -15.97 -6.67
C ASP A 65 9.25 -14.76 -5.89
N LEU A 66 9.20 -13.58 -6.49
CA LEU A 66 9.68 -12.32 -5.90
C LEU A 66 8.62 -11.59 -5.07
N THR A 67 7.33 -11.87 -5.26
CA THR A 67 6.26 -11.11 -4.60
C THR A 67 6.25 -11.45 -3.11
N PRO A 68 6.60 -10.50 -2.22
CA PRO A 68 6.50 -10.73 -0.79
C PRO A 68 5.03 -10.97 -0.42
N HIS A 69 4.79 -11.93 0.46
CA HIS A 69 3.46 -12.19 1.04
C HIS A 69 3.07 -11.11 2.06
N TYR A 70 3.20 -9.83 1.72
CA TYR A 70 2.65 -8.77 2.54
C TYR A 70 1.12 -8.84 2.44
N GLY A 71 0.46 -8.95 3.59
CA GLY A 71 -0.99 -8.80 3.65
C GLY A 71 -1.35 -7.38 3.27
N MET A 72 -1.93 -7.19 2.08
CA MET A 72 -2.55 -5.93 1.72
C MET A 72 -3.98 -5.89 2.26
N PRO A 73 -4.43 -4.76 2.83
CA PRO A 73 -5.83 -4.62 3.21
C PRO A 73 -6.75 -4.81 2.00
N ASP A 74 -7.82 -5.58 2.15
CA ASP A 74 -8.80 -5.81 1.07
C ASP A 74 -9.40 -4.50 0.54
N GLU A 75 -9.57 -3.51 1.42
CA GLU A 75 -10.03 -2.18 1.05
C GLU A 75 -9.08 -1.50 0.06
N TYR A 76 -7.76 -1.58 0.31
CA TYR A 76 -6.75 -1.03 -0.59
C TYR A 76 -6.78 -1.72 -1.95
N VAL A 77 -6.88 -3.06 -1.96
CA VAL A 77 -6.96 -3.86 -3.20
C VAL A 77 -8.20 -3.49 -4.02
N ASN A 78 -9.36 -3.34 -3.36
CA ASN A 78 -10.59 -2.92 -4.03
C ASN A 78 -10.48 -1.49 -4.58
N TYR A 79 -9.83 -0.61 -3.83
CA TYR A 79 -9.65 0.78 -4.22
C TYR A 79 -8.78 0.92 -5.49
N VAL A 80 -7.69 0.16 -5.58
CA VAL A 80 -6.85 0.06 -6.80
C VAL A 80 -7.64 -0.55 -7.96
N ARG A 81 -8.40 -1.63 -7.71
CA ARG A 81 -9.22 -2.30 -8.74
C ARG A 81 -10.23 -1.37 -9.40
N GLU A 82 -10.78 -0.43 -8.64
CA GLU A 82 -11.74 0.57 -9.13
C GLU A 82 -11.08 1.75 -9.89
N ASN A 83 -9.77 1.66 -10.20
CA ASN A 83 -8.99 2.72 -10.85
C ASN A 83 -9.05 4.07 -10.12
N ARG A 84 -9.15 4.03 -8.79
CA ARG A 84 -9.13 5.25 -7.97
C ARG A 84 -7.70 5.69 -7.68
N ASP A 85 -7.52 6.99 -7.42
CA ASP A 85 -6.21 7.57 -7.11
C ASP A 85 -5.67 7.07 -5.76
N VAL A 86 -4.60 6.29 -5.83
CA VAL A 86 -3.92 5.63 -4.70
C VAL A 86 -3.53 6.63 -3.60
N LEU A 87 -3.14 7.86 -3.95
CA LEU A 87 -2.81 8.87 -2.94
C LEU A 87 -4.02 9.21 -2.08
N GLY A 88 -5.20 9.35 -2.69
CA GLY A 88 -6.46 9.56 -1.97
C GLY A 88 -6.84 8.43 -1.00
N TYR A 89 -6.32 7.20 -1.16
CA TYR A 89 -6.48 6.15 -0.15
C TYR A 89 -5.68 6.46 1.11
N PHE A 90 -4.41 6.84 0.95
CA PHE A 90 -3.52 7.15 2.07
C PHE A 90 -3.92 8.45 2.78
N GLU A 91 -4.36 9.46 2.04
CA GLU A 91 -4.87 10.71 2.63
C GLU A 91 -6.08 10.48 3.52
N ARG A 92 -7.02 9.62 3.09
CA ARG A 92 -8.19 9.24 3.91
C ARG A 92 -7.77 8.45 5.15
N SER A 93 -6.87 7.49 4.97
CA SER A 93 -6.33 6.71 6.09
C SER A 93 -5.63 7.61 7.13
N GLU A 94 -4.87 8.61 6.67
CA GLU A 94 -4.21 9.58 7.55
C GLU A 94 -5.24 10.46 8.28
N SER A 95 -6.27 10.94 7.58
CA SER A 95 -7.36 11.73 8.15
C SER A 95 -8.10 10.96 9.25
N ASP A 96 -8.44 9.69 8.99
CA ASP A 96 -9.14 8.82 9.94
C ASP A 96 -8.31 8.59 11.21
N VAL A 97 -7.00 8.35 11.05
CA VAL A 97 -6.08 8.20 12.19
C VAL A 97 -6.00 9.48 13.02
N LYS A 98 -5.90 10.66 12.39
CA LYS A 98 -5.88 11.96 13.09
C LYS A 98 -7.20 12.25 13.82
N SER A 99 -8.32 11.89 13.21
CA SER A 99 -9.64 12.01 13.81
C SER A 99 -9.76 11.14 15.06
N GLU A 100 -9.33 9.87 14.96
CA GLU A 100 -9.33 8.94 16.08
C GLU A 100 -8.36 9.34 17.21
N GLU A 101 -7.18 9.85 16.87
CA GLU A 101 -6.25 10.43 17.85
C GLU A 101 -6.90 11.57 18.63
N THR A 102 -7.52 12.51 17.92
CA THR A 102 -8.23 13.65 18.54
C THR A 102 -9.35 13.17 19.46
N ARG A 103 -10.11 12.16 19.02
CA ARG A 103 -11.19 11.55 19.81
C ARG A 103 -10.66 10.91 21.10
N ILE A 104 -9.54 10.20 21.03
CA ILE A 104 -8.89 9.57 22.19
C ILE A 104 -8.36 10.62 23.16
N ILE A 105 -7.70 11.68 22.67
CA ILE A 105 -7.19 12.77 23.49
C ILE A 105 -8.34 13.45 24.26
N ASN A 106 -9.44 13.75 23.58
CA ASN A 106 -10.61 14.35 24.22
C ASN A 106 -11.22 13.44 25.29
N LYS A 107 -11.35 12.14 25.01
CA LYS A 107 -11.80 11.17 26.02
C LYS A 107 -10.89 11.15 27.25
N ARG A 108 -9.56 11.16 27.06
CA ARG A 108 -8.61 11.21 28.18
C ARG A 108 -8.80 12.47 29.03
N LYS A 109 -8.91 13.64 28.40
CA LYS A 109 -9.20 14.90 29.11
C LYS A 109 -10.48 14.84 29.94
N THR A 110 -11.55 14.24 29.39
CA THR A 110 -12.80 14.05 30.12
C THR A 110 -12.64 13.14 31.33
N PHE A 111 -11.90 12.03 31.18
CA PHE A 111 -11.61 11.13 32.30
C PHE A 111 -10.74 11.78 33.37
N ASP A 112 -9.73 12.57 32.98
CA ASP A 112 -8.89 13.30 33.93
C ASP A 112 -9.70 14.33 34.72
N ALA A 113 -10.57 15.08 34.04
CA ALA A 113 -11.48 16.03 34.70
C ALA A 113 -12.44 15.32 35.67
N PHE A 114 -12.99 14.17 35.26
CA PHE A 114 -13.85 13.36 36.13
C PHE A 114 -13.09 12.84 37.36
N ARG A 115 -11.87 12.33 37.18
CA ARG A 115 -11.01 11.89 38.29
C ARG A 115 -10.77 13.02 39.29
N SER A 116 -10.39 14.21 38.82
CA SER A 116 -10.17 15.36 39.70
C SER A 116 -11.43 15.81 40.44
N MET A 117 -12.63 15.64 39.86
CA MET A 117 -13.89 15.92 40.58
C MET A 117 -14.13 14.91 41.71
N VAL A 118 -13.90 13.62 41.44
CA VAL A 118 -14.07 12.54 42.43
C VAL A 118 -13.08 12.69 43.60
N GLU A 119 -11.81 13.00 43.30
CA GLU A 119 -10.78 13.25 44.33
C GLU A 119 -11.19 14.39 45.26
N LYS A 120 -11.69 15.51 44.71
CA LYS A 120 -12.16 16.67 45.50
C LYS A 120 -13.40 16.38 46.35
N ILE A 121 -14.24 15.43 45.94
CA ILE A 121 -15.43 15.02 46.72
C ILE A 121 -15.03 14.12 47.89
N GLY A 122 -13.98 13.30 47.73
CA GLY A 122 -13.47 12.44 48.80
C GLY A 122 -12.64 13.17 49.87
N GLU A 123 -12.28 14.43 49.64
CA GLU A 123 -11.58 15.30 50.61
C GLU A 123 -12.53 16.09 51.53
N ILE A 124 -13.86 15.91 51.38
CA ILE A 124 -14.93 16.47 52.23
C ILE A 124 -15.46 15.39 53.17
#